data_AF-A0A2H3K473-F1
#
_entry.id   AF-A0A2H3K473-F1
#
_cell.length_a   1.000
_cell.length_b   1.000
_cell.length_c   1.000
_cell.angle_alpha   90.00
_cell.angle_beta   90.00
_cell.angle_gamma   90.00
#
_symmetry.space_group_name_H-M   'P 1'
#
loop_
_entity.id
_entity.type
_entity.pdbx_description
1 polymer ?
#
loop_
_entity_poly.entity_id
_entity_poly.type
_entity_poly.pdbx_seq_one_letter_code
_entity_poly.pdbx_strand_id
1 'polypeptide(L)'
;MSCTEWLVFEGISAFILELTVQLILILRLYAMYSGTRHIQRILLVPFAVEVCVMATTLGVSIPRIMTTPDCIEASLPIEMAVYCITAIAYECLLLYLTVSRYFYARRNGWGNIPLMTILIRDGVWGFALVFGNAVLSLLEMATS
;
A
#
# COMPACT_ATOMS: atom_id res chain seq x y z
N MET A 1 4.15 -8.05 -28.33
CA MET A 1 3.39 -7.76 -27.09
C MET A 1 2.82 -6.38 -27.25
N SER A 2 1.50 -6.27 -27.18
CA SER A 2 0.82 -4.98 -27.25
C SER A 2 1.09 -4.22 -25.95
N CYS A 3 1.27 -2.90 -25.99
CA CYS A 3 1.58 -2.12 -24.79
C CYS A 3 0.49 -2.25 -23.69
N THR A 4 -0.75 -2.52 -24.10
CA THR A 4 -1.87 -2.84 -23.20
C THR A 4 -1.65 -4.11 -22.39
N GLU A 5 -1.07 -5.16 -22.99
CA GLU A 5 -0.80 -6.42 -22.30
C GLU A 5 0.28 -6.24 -21.25
N TRP A 6 1.33 -5.46 -21.58
CA TRP A 6 2.40 -5.14 -20.65
C TRP A 6 1.88 -4.34 -19.45
N LEU A 7 1.11 -3.28 -19.71
CA LEU A 7 0.60 -2.39 -18.66
C LEU A 7 -0.35 -3.13 -17.70
N VAL A 8 -1.21 -4.00 -18.23
CA VAL A 8 -2.10 -4.84 -17.42
C VAL A 8 -1.30 -5.83 -16.59
N PHE A 9 -0.27 -6.45 -17.17
CA PHE A 9 0.60 -7.37 -16.46
C PHE A 9 1.33 -6.69 -15.30
N GLU A 10 1.91 -5.50 -15.54
CA GLU A 10 2.59 -4.70 -14.54
C GLU A 10 1.64 -4.33 -13.39
N GLY A 11 0.44 -3.81 -13.69
CA GLY A 11 -0.55 -3.44 -12.69
C GLY A 11 -1.03 -4.63 -11.84
N ILE A 12 -1.33 -5.77 -12.47
CA ILE A 12 -1.75 -6.99 -11.74
C ILE A 12 -0.61 -7.49 -10.85
N SER A 13 0.63 -7.44 -11.33
CA SER A 13 1.79 -7.88 -10.55
C SER A 13 2.00 -7.04 -9.29
N ALA A 14 1.88 -5.71 -9.40
CA ALA A 14 2.00 -4.79 -8.27
C ALA A 14 0.88 -5.03 -7.25
N PHE A 15 -0.36 -5.17 -7.72
CA PHE A 15 -1.52 -5.44 -6.88
C PHE A 15 -1.38 -6.75 -6.08
N ILE A 16 -0.89 -7.83 -6.70
CA ILE A 16 -0.66 -9.11 -6.01
C ILE A 16 0.43 -8.97 -4.94
N LEU A 17 1.52 -8.25 -5.24
CA LEU A 17 2.60 -8.02 -4.28
C LEU A 17 2.09 -7.22 -3.08
N GLU A 18 1.35 -6.15 -3.32
CA GLU A 18 0.76 -5.30 -2.31
C GLU A 18 -0.20 -6.08 -1.39
N LEU A 19 -1.15 -6.82 -1.96
CA LEU A 19 -2.05 -7.69 -1.21
C LEU A 19 -1.30 -8.73 -0.36
N THR A 20 -0.23 -9.31 -0.91
CA THR A 20 0.57 -10.31 -0.20
C THR A 20 1.24 -9.69 1.03
N VAL A 21 1.82 -8.51 0.89
CA VAL A 21 2.45 -7.78 2.01
C VAL A 21 1.42 -7.43 3.08
N GLN A 22 0.26 -6.89 2.68
CA GLN A 22 -0.83 -6.54 3.60
C GLN A 22 -1.34 -7.78 4.36
N LEU A 23 -1.56 -8.90 3.66
CA LEU A 23 -2.01 -10.15 4.28
C LEU A 23 -0.99 -10.69 5.29
N ILE A 24 0.32 -10.69 4.96
CA ILE A 24 1.36 -11.15 5.88
C ILE A 24 1.39 -10.29 7.16
N LEU A 25 1.26 -8.97 7.03
CA LEU A 25 1.19 -8.04 8.15
C LEU A 25 -0.05 -8.31 9.03
N ILE A 26 -1.22 -8.46 8.42
CA ILE A 26 -2.48 -8.74 9.10
C ILE A 26 -2.41 -10.09 9.84
N LEU A 27 -1.93 -11.15 9.19
CA LEU A 27 -1.78 -12.48 9.78
C LEU A 27 -0.86 -12.45 11.00
N ARG A 28 0.26 -11.74 10.89
CA ARG A 28 1.20 -11.58 12.00
C ARG A 28 0.57 -10.83 13.18
N LEU A 29 -0.18 -9.77 12.87
CA LEU A 29 -0.89 -9.00 13.88
C LEU A 29 -1.99 -9.85 14.53
N TYR A 30 -2.70 -10.67 13.76
CA TYR A 30 -3.69 -11.62 14.24
C TYR A 30 -3.09 -12.65 15.22
N ALA A 31 -1.93 -13.23 14.88
CA ALA A 31 -1.22 -14.16 15.75
C ALA A 31 -0.79 -13.51 17.08
N MET A 32 -0.32 -12.26 17.04
CA MET A 32 0.06 -11.51 18.24
C MET A 32 -1.14 -11.03 19.05
N TYR A 33 -2.30 -10.83 18.40
CA TYR A 33 -3.48 -10.21 18.98
C TYR A 33 -4.59 -11.21 19.30
N SER A 34 -4.19 -12.41 19.76
CA SER A 34 -5.06 -13.55 20.08
C SER A 34 -6.14 -13.28 21.17
N GLY A 35 -6.17 -12.09 21.77
CA GLY A 35 -7.12 -11.75 22.85
C GLY A 35 -8.15 -10.65 22.57
N THR A 36 -8.03 -9.84 21.52
CA THR A 36 -8.80 -8.57 21.45
C THR A 36 -9.39 -8.34 20.04
N ARG A 37 -10.69 -8.60 19.89
CA ARG A 37 -11.39 -8.56 18.59
C ARG A 37 -11.55 -7.15 18.00
N HIS A 38 -11.36 -6.10 18.80
CA HIS A 38 -11.54 -4.72 18.32
C HIS A 38 -10.49 -4.30 17.30
N ILE A 39 -9.20 -4.59 17.54
CA ILE A 39 -8.15 -4.20 16.60
C ILE A 39 -8.27 -4.98 15.29
N GLN A 40 -8.73 -6.23 15.33
CA GLN A 40 -8.98 -7.01 14.12
C GLN A 40 -10.03 -6.34 13.22
N ARG A 41 -11.12 -5.80 13.78
CA ARG A 41 -12.12 -5.05 12.99
C ARG A 41 -11.58 -3.73 12.45
N ILE A 42 -10.83 -2.99 13.27
CA ILE A 42 -10.22 -1.72 12.86
C ILE A 42 -9.23 -1.92 11.70
N LEU A 43 -8.60 -3.10 11.61
CA LEU A 43 -7.74 -3.48 10.49
C LEU A 43 -8.54 -3.94 9.26
N LEU A 44 -9.58 -4.75 9.45
CA LEU A 44 -10.28 -5.39 8.32
C LEU A 44 -11.16 -4.41 7.54
N VAL A 45 -11.76 -3.43 8.21
CA VAL A 45 -12.61 -2.40 7.58
C VAL A 45 -11.86 -1.61 6.51
N PRO A 46 -10.73 -0.95 6.80
CA PRO A 46 -9.98 -0.19 5.79
C PRO A 46 -9.35 -1.10 4.72
N PHE A 47 -8.94 -2.34 5.04
CA PHE A 47 -8.52 -3.31 4.02
C PHE A 47 -9.61 -3.58 2.98
N ALA A 48 -10.86 -3.80 3.44
CA ALA A 48 -11.97 -4.03 2.52
C ALA A 48 -12.25 -2.79 1.65
N VAL A 49 -12.16 -1.60 2.23
CA VAL A 49 -12.32 -0.33 1.48
C VAL A 49 -11.26 -0.21 0.40
N GLU A 50 -10.00 -0.50 0.72
CA GLU A 50 -8.89 -0.42 -0.23
C GLU A 50 -9.04 -1.40 -1.39
N VAL A 51 -9.38 -2.65 -1.10
CA VAL A 51 -9.65 -3.66 -2.13
C VAL A 51 -10.81 -3.23 -3.03
N CYS A 52 -11.86 -2.62 -2.48
CA CYS A 52 -12.95 -2.09 -3.28
C CYS A 52 -12.49 -0.93 -4.18
N VAL A 53 -11.70 0.01 -3.64
CA VAL A 53 -11.14 1.12 -4.41
C VAL A 53 -10.27 0.56 -5.54
N MET A 54 -9.30 -0.29 -5.25
CA MET A 54 -8.45 -0.98 -6.23
C MET A 54 -9.25 -1.65 -7.35
N ALA A 55 -10.27 -2.44 -6.99
CA ALA A 55 -11.10 -3.13 -7.95
C ALA A 55 -11.88 -2.15 -8.86
N THR A 56 -12.39 -1.06 -8.30
CA THR A 56 -13.09 -0.03 -9.08
C THR A 56 -12.15 0.74 -10.00
N THR A 57 -10.95 1.13 -9.54
CA THR A 57 -9.99 1.86 -10.37
C THR A 57 -9.50 1.01 -11.53
N LEU A 58 -9.21 -0.27 -11.30
CA LEU A 58 -8.84 -1.22 -12.36
C LEU A 58 -10.00 -1.43 -13.35
N GLY A 59 -11.22 -1.62 -12.84
CA GLY A 59 -12.42 -1.81 -13.67
C GLY A 59 -12.72 -0.60 -14.57
N VAL A 60 -12.47 0.62 -14.09
CA VAL A 60 -12.66 1.86 -14.86
C VAL A 60 -11.48 2.16 -15.80
N SER A 61 -10.26 1.72 -15.46
CA SER A 61 -9.06 1.99 -16.26
C SER A 61 -8.99 1.12 -17.53
N ILE A 62 -9.41 -0.15 -17.46
CA ILE A 62 -9.40 -1.07 -18.62
C ILE A 62 -10.13 -0.50 -19.86
N PRO A 63 -11.38 0.01 -19.76
CA PRO A 63 -12.08 0.54 -20.93
C PRO A 63 -11.52 1.88 -21.44
N ARG A 64 -10.94 2.71 -20.55
CA ARG A 64 -10.34 4.00 -20.91
C ARG A 64 -9.07 3.85 -21.76
N ILE A 65 -8.29 2.79 -21.52
CA ILE A 65 -7.04 2.52 -22.23
C ILE A 65 -7.29 1.92 -23.63
N MET A 66 -8.38 1.19 -23.81
CA MET A 66 -8.73 0.58 -25.10
C MET A 66 -9.10 1.58 -26.20
N THR A 67 -9.39 2.84 -25.85
CA THR A 67 -9.87 3.86 -26.80
C THR A 67 -8.78 4.75 -27.39
N THR A 68 -7.54 4.71 -26.89
CA THR A 68 -6.48 5.66 -27.33
C THR A 68 -5.42 4.93 -28.17
N PRO A 69 -5.19 5.31 -29.44
CA PRO A 69 -4.25 4.66 -30.34
C PRO A 69 -2.78 4.97 -30.04
N ASP A 70 -2.51 6.02 -29.28
CA ASP A 70 -1.17 6.39 -28.82
C ASP A 70 -0.99 5.90 -27.38
N CYS A 71 -0.14 4.91 -27.19
CA CYS A 71 0.26 4.32 -25.90
C CYS A 71 1.09 5.28 -25.03
N ILE A 72 0.80 6.58 -25.10
CA ILE A 72 1.56 7.66 -24.48
C ILE A 72 0.55 8.65 -23.92
N GLU A 73 0.81 9.03 -22.67
CA GLU A 73 -0.05 9.84 -21.80
C GLU A 73 -1.24 9.09 -21.18
N ALA A 74 -0.92 8.10 -20.35
CA ALA A 74 -1.53 8.11 -19.02
C ALA A 74 -1.00 9.35 -18.29
N SER A 75 -1.50 10.55 -18.64
CA SER A 75 -1.34 11.74 -17.80
C SER A 75 -1.90 11.31 -16.46
N LEU A 76 -1.04 11.03 -15.47
CA LEU A 76 -1.41 10.42 -14.18
C LEU A 76 -2.64 11.17 -13.68
N PRO A 77 -3.85 10.62 -13.86
CA PRO A 77 -5.03 11.36 -13.51
C PRO A 77 -4.99 11.48 -12.00
N ILE A 78 -5.54 12.58 -11.47
CA ILE A 78 -5.65 12.81 -10.02
C ILE A 78 -6.20 11.57 -9.30
N GLU A 79 -7.04 10.78 -9.97
CA GLU A 79 -7.55 9.48 -9.53
C GLU A 79 -6.45 8.45 -9.17
N MET A 80 -5.40 8.32 -9.99
CA MET A 80 -4.25 7.45 -9.69
C MET A 80 -3.42 7.99 -8.53
N ALA A 81 -3.30 9.32 -8.41
CA ALA A 81 -2.62 9.92 -7.27
C ALA A 81 -3.40 9.68 -5.96
N VAL A 82 -4.73 9.84 -5.98
CA VAL A 82 -5.61 9.56 -4.83
C VAL A 82 -5.54 8.07 -4.45
N TYR A 83 -5.54 7.19 -5.44
CA TYR A 83 -5.34 5.75 -5.25
C TYR A 83 -4.03 5.47 -4.52
N CYS A 84 -2.91 5.96 -5.05
CA CYS A 84 -1.60 5.78 -4.45
C CYS A 84 -1.56 6.32 -3.02
N ILE A 85 -2.03 7.56 -2.80
CA ILE A 85 -2.03 8.19 -1.46
C ILE A 85 -2.84 7.36 -0.47
N THR A 86 -4.00 6.83 -0.89
CA THR A 86 -4.87 6.02 -0.03
C THR A 86 -4.20 4.70 0.34
N ALA A 87 -3.66 3.98 -0.65
CA ALA A 87 -2.90 2.76 -0.46
C ALA A 87 -1.70 2.96 0.49
N ILE A 88 -0.90 4.01 0.23
CA ILE A 88 0.24 4.37 1.07
C ILE A 88 -0.19 4.69 2.51
N ALA A 89 -1.27 5.46 2.68
CA ALA A 89 -1.78 5.83 4.00
C ALA A 89 -2.19 4.59 4.79
N TYR A 90 -2.75 3.59 4.12
CA TYR A 90 -3.15 2.34 4.74
C TYR A 90 -1.96 1.45 5.12
N GLU A 91 -0.97 1.31 4.22
CA GLU A 91 0.29 0.65 4.54
C GLU A 91 1.00 1.30 5.73
N CYS A 92 1.00 2.64 5.80
CA CYS A 92 1.56 3.39 6.93
C CYS A 92 0.82 3.08 8.23
N LEU A 93 -0.50 3.01 8.19
CA LEU A 93 -1.32 2.67 9.35
C LEU A 93 -1.02 1.24 9.84
N LEU A 94 -0.92 0.27 8.93
CA LEU A 94 -0.55 -1.11 9.24
C LEU A 94 0.85 -1.22 9.85
N LEU A 95 1.83 -0.53 9.26
CA LEU A 95 3.20 -0.50 9.77
C LEU A 95 3.27 0.17 11.14
N TYR A 96 2.59 1.31 11.32
CA TYR A 96 2.53 2.02 12.59
C TYR A 96 1.92 1.15 13.71
N LEU A 97 0.80 0.47 13.44
CA LEU A 97 0.19 -0.44 14.40
C LEU A 97 1.11 -1.62 14.74
N THR A 98 1.82 -2.15 13.75
CA THR A 98 2.79 -3.23 13.93
C THR A 98 3.98 -2.79 14.79
N VAL A 99 4.53 -1.60 14.52
CA VAL A 99 5.65 -1.00 15.27
C VAL A 99 5.25 -0.67 16.70
N SER A 100 4.13 0.02 16.90
CA SER A 100 3.66 0.43 18.22
C SER A 100 3.44 -0.78 19.13
N ARG A 101 2.87 -1.87 18.59
CA ARG A 101 2.72 -3.13 19.33
C ARG A 101 4.04 -3.84 19.56
N TYR A 102 4.95 -3.82 18.60
CA TYR A 102 6.31 -4.34 18.79
C TYR A 102 7.02 -3.65 19.97
N PHE A 103 6.95 -2.31 20.03
CA PHE A 103 7.53 -1.56 21.16
C PHE A 103 6.83 -1.89 22.48
N TYR A 104 5.51 -2.03 22.48
CA TYR A 104 4.75 -2.42 23.67
C TYR A 104 5.13 -3.83 24.17
N ALA A 105 5.20 -4.81 23.27
CA ALA A 105 5.60 -6.18 23.58
C ALA A 105 7.06 -6.25 24.08
N ARG A 106 7.95 -5.47 23.47
CA ARG A 106 9.37 -5.36 23.88
C ARG A 106 9.51 -4.74 25.28
N ARG A 107 8.73 -3.70 25.60
CA ARG A 107 8.71 -3.10 26.95
C ARG A 107 8.18 -4.07 28.00
N ASN A 108 7.25 -4.94 27.64
CA ASN A 108 6.70 -5.96 28.53
C ASN A 108 7.56 -7.25 28.61
N GLY A 109 8.79 -7.23 28.09
CA GLY A 109 9.74 -8.33 28.24
C GLY A 109 9.50 -9.54 27.34
N TRP A 110 8.62 -9.44 26.33
CA TRP A 110 8.41 -10.55 25.39
C TRP A 110 9.58 -10.60 24.38
N GLY A 111 10.30 -11.73 24.39
CA GLY A 111 11.59 -11.90 23.74
C GLY A 111 11.64 -11.59 22.24
N ASN A 112 12.84 -11.16 21.82
CA ASN A 112 13.35 -11.01 20.46
C ASN A 112 12.44 -11.47 19.32
N ILE A 113 11.84 -10.50 18.61
CA ILE A 113 11.15 -10.74 17.35
C ILE A 113 12.00 -10.15 16.21
N PRO A 114 13.12 -10.78 15.82
CA PRO A 114 14.07 -10.26 14.82
C PRO A 114 13.42 -10.04 13.45
N LEU A 115 12.38 -10.82 13.12
CA LEU A 115 11.57 -10.69 11.91
C LEU A 115 10.80 -9.35 11.81
N MET A 116 10.59 -8.63 12.92
CA MET A 116 9.86 -7.35 12.88
C MET A 116 10.79 -6.21 12.46
N THR A 117 12.02 -6.23 12.96
CA THR A 117 13.01 -5.16 12.71
C THR A 117 13.45 -5.09 11.24
N ILE A 118 13.55 -6.25 10.58
CA ILE A 118 13.90 -6.32 9.14
C ILE A 118 12.76 -5.70 8.31
N LEU A 119 11.52 -6.11 8.57
CA LEU A 119 10.35 -5.61 7.86
C LEU A 119 10.13 -4.09 8.07
N ILE A 120 10.36 -3.60 9.29
CA ILE A 120 10.27 -2.16 9.59
C ILE A 120 11.34 -1.37 8.84
N ARG A 121 12.58 -1.88 8.79
CA ARG A 121 13.65 -1.22 8.06
C ARG A 121 13.30 -1.12 6.58
N ASP A 122 12.87 -2.22 5.98
CA ASP A 122 12.56 -2.27 4.55
C ASP A 122 11.32 -1.41 4.21
N GLY A 123 10.30 -1.41 5.08
CA GLY A 123 9.12 -0.53 4.96
C GLY A 123 9.42 0.95 5.16
N VAL A 124 10.36 1.31 6.04
CA VAL A 124 10.81 2.72 6.24
C VAL A 124 11.56 3.24 5.01
N TRP A 125 12.35 2.40 4.33
CA TRP A 125 12.99 2.79 3.07
C TRP A 125 11.95 3.03 1.96
N GLY A 126 10.92 2.18 1.86
CA GLY A 126 9.79 2.41 0.96
C GLY A 126 9.07 3.72 1.25
N PHE A 127 8.72 3.96 2.52
CA PHE A 127 8.07 5.20 2.95
C PHE A 127 8.91 6.45 2.66
N ALA A 128 10.23 6.40 2.93
CA ALA A 128 11.13 7.51 2.67
C ALA A 128 11.20 7.87 1.18
N LEU A 129 11.24 6.87 0.30
CA LEU A 129 11.23 7.09 -1.15
C LEU A 129 9.91 7.70 -1.64
N VAL A 130 8.78 7.21 -1.13
CA VAL A 130 7.45 7.69 -1.52
C VAL A 130 7.20 9.10 -1.01
N PHE A 131 7.55 9.40 0.24
CA PHE A 131 7.47 10.75 0.79
C PHE A 131 8.38 11.71 0.01
N GLY A 132 9.58 11.26 -0.38
CA GLY A 132 10.48 12.02 -1.24
C GLY A 132 9.86 12.36 -2.61
N ASN A 133 9.22 11.38 -3.26
CA ASN A 133 8.53 11.60 -4.54
C ASN A 133 7.34 12.55 -4.41
N ALA A 134 6.52 12.42 -3.35
CA ALA A 134 5.39 13.31 -3.12
C ALA A 134 5.83 14.77 -2.87
N VAL A 135 6.92 14.95 -2.10
CA VAL A 135 7.53 16.27 -1.89
C VAL A 135 8.07 16.82 -3.21
N LEU A 136 8.71 15.99 -4.03
CA LEU A 136 9.23 16.39 -5.32
C LEU A 136 8.12 16.87 -6.27
N SER A 137 7.01 16.14 -6.38
CA SER A 137 5.87 16.53 -7.20
C SER A 137 5.20 17.84 -6.73
N LEU A 138 5.13 18.09 -5.43
CA LEU A 138 4.66 19.36 -4.89
C LEU A 138 5.64 20.52 -5.20
N LEU A 139 6.93 20.23 -5.22
CA LEU A 139 7.97 21.19 -5.55
C LEU A 139 7.92 21.57 -7.03
N GLU A 140 7.67 20.61 -7.92
CA GLU A 140 7.45 20.85 -9.35
C GLU A 140 6.22 21.75 -9.60
N MET A 141 5.11 21.48 -8.90
CA MET A 141 3.90 22.33 -8.96
C MET A 141 4.12 23.75 -8.41
N ALA A 142 5.04 23.95 -7.46
CA ALA A 142 5.36 25.27 -6.92
C ALA A 142 6.28 26.10 -7.84
N THR A 143 6.91 25.47 -8.85
CA THR A 143 7.83 26.10 -9.79
C THR A 143 7.26 26.36 -11.19
N SER A 144 6.06 25.89 -11.51
CA SER A 144 5.27 26.30 -12.70
C SER A 144 4.29 27.42 -12.37
#